data_AF-A0A6C0ATI6-F1
#
_entry.id   AF-A0A6C0ATI6-F1
#
_cell.length_a   1.000
_cell.length_b   1.000
_cell.length_c   1.000
_cell.angle_alpha   90.00
_cell.angle_beta   90.00
_cell.angle_gamma   90.00
#
_symmetry.space_group_name_H-M   'P 1'
#
loop_
_entity.id
_entity.type
_entity.pdbx_description
1 polymer ?
#
loop_
_entity_poly.entity_id
_entity_poly.type
_entity_poly.pdbx_seq_one_letter_code
_entity_poly.pdbx_strand_id
1 'polypeptide(L)'
;MFSNNAASLEYAYPVIKETVPQSALGYHANNKYDGFPPLMSDGRSITSTWQPESTINNDIIRANDIQSNWQYRRYLTQNAKEVMQYNFRESSNDIGYYKRPIDVVDIQSNLVSGISNTPYKFNSVLDNTKPLGYISSDLKETYLTREQLSARKISPVITQEQLLKMQ
;
A
#
# COMPACT_ATOMS: atom_id res chain seq x y z
N MET A 1 1.93 -5.26 41.92
CA MET A 1 1.36 -6.48 41.31
C MET A 1 0.54 -6.03 40.11
N PHE A 2 1.04 -6.23 38.89
CA PHE A 2 0.29 -5.90 37.68
C PHE A 2 -0.63 -7.09 37.35
N SER A 3 -1.93 -6.95 37.61
CA SER A 3 -2.92 -7.93 37.18
C SER A 3 -3.06 -7.81 35.66
N ASN A 4 -2.47 -8.74 34.93
CA ASN A 4 -2.79 -8.93 33.51
C ASN A 4 -4.17 -9.54 33.41
N ASN A 5 -5.20 -8.70 33.44
CA ASN A 5 -6.55 -9.12 33.08
C ASN A 5 -6.53 -9.42 31.58
N ALA A 6 -6.78 -10.67 31.20
CA ALA A 6 -6.90 -11.05 29.79
C ALA A 6 -8.04 -10.25 29.15
N ALA A 7 -7.75 -9.51 28.09
CA ALA A 7 -8.77 -8.81 27.32
C ALA A 7 -9.70 -9.83 26.64
N SER A 8 -11.01 -9.56 26.60
CA SER A 8 -11.97 -10.42 25.92
C SER A 8 -11.73 -10.45 24.41
N LEU A 9 -12.10 -11.56 23.75
CA LEU A 9 -11.98 -11.74 22.29
C LEU A 9 -12.65 -10.63 21.47
N GLU A 10 -13.66 -9.99 22.04
CA GLU A 10 -14.40 -8.87 21.46
C GLU A 10 -13.52 -7.62 21.24
N TYR A 11 -12.43 -7.45 22.01
CA TYR A 11 -11.45 -6.39 21.76
C TYR A 11 -10.47 -6.73 20.63
N ALA A 12 -10.36 -8.00 20.23
CA ALA A 12 -9.45 -8.41 19.16
C ALA A 12 -9.96 -7.99 17.77
N TYR A 13 -11.27 -7.78 17.63
CA TYR A 13 -11.90 -7.36 16.38
C TYR A 13 -12.78 -6.14 16.63
N PRO A 14 -12.51 -4.98 15.99
CA PRO A 14 -13.37 -3.82 16.14
C PRO A 14 -14.79 -4.16 15.64
N VAL A 15 -15.80 -3.94 16.47
CA VAL A 15 -17.20 -3.95 16.03
C VAL A 15 -17.35 -2.84 15.00
N ILE A 16 -17.60 -3.22 13.74
CA ILE A 16 -17.78 -2.28 12.64
C ILE A 16 -19.10 -1.54 12.88
N LYS A 17 -19.01 -0.33 13.45
CA LYS A 17 -20.19 0.50 13.78
C LYS A 17 -20.85 1.09 12.54
N GLU A 18 -20.07 1.33 11.49
CA GLU A 18 -20.54 1.88 10.22
C GLU A 18 -19.83 1.14 9.09
N THR A 19 -20.59 0.39 8.29
CA THR A 19 -20.13 0.01 6.96
C THR A 19 -20.20 1.26 6.11
N VAL A 20 -19.07 1.68 5.54
CA VAL A 20 -19.09 2.65 4.45
C VAL A 20 -20.12 2.15 3.43
N PRO A 21 -21.05 2.98 2.92
CA PRO A 21 -22.03 2.53 1.93
C PRO A 21 -21.33 1.79 0.78
N GLN A 22 -21.98 0.91 0.03
CA GLN A 22 -21.36 0.21 -1.11
C GLN A 22 -21.27 1.10 -2.34
N SER A 23 -20.22 0.96 -3.16
CA SER A 23 -20.00 1.90 -4.27
C SER A 23 -21.06 1.67 -5.32
N ALA A 24 -21.51 2.74 -5.97
CA ALA A 24 -22.45 2.62 -7.07
C ALA A 24 -21.81 1.88 -8.25
N LEU A 25 -20.49 1.99 -8.39
CA LEU A 25 -19.68 1.19 -9.31
C LEU A 25 -19.43 -0.20 -8.71
N GLY A 26 -20.46 -1.05 -8.82
CA GLY A 26 -20.46 -2.41 -8.29
C GLY A 26 -19.73 -3.41 -9.19
N TYR A 27 -19.05 -4.36 -8.57
CA TYR A 27 -18.52 -5.56 -9.22
C TYR A 27 -19.66 -6.58 -9.42
N HIS A 28 -20.41 -6.50 -10.51
CA HIS A 28 -21.55 -7.43 -10.78
C HIS A 28 -21.29 -8.42 -11.93
N ALA A 29 -20.03 -8.56 -12.37
CA ALA A 29 -19.69 -9.27 -13.60
C ALA A 29 -18.90 -10.57 -13.39
N ASN A 30 -19.03 -11.20 -12.20
CA ASN A 30 -18.42 -12.51 -11.93
C ASN A 30 -19.40 -13.65 -12.26
N ASN A 31 -18.94 -14.59 -13.10
CA ASN A 31 -19.73 -15.71 -13.59
C ASN A 31 -20.12 -16.76 -12.52
N LYS A 32 -19.57 -16.68 -11.30
CA LYS A 32 -19.79 -17.66 -10.22
C LYS A 32 -20.46 -17.07 -8.98
N TYR A 33 -20.12 -15.83 -8.61
CA TYR A 33 -20.61 -15.18 -7.39
C TYR A 33 -21.10 -13.76 -7.70
N ASP A 34 -22.33 -13.43 -7.31
CA ASP A 34 -22.85 -12.07 -7.41
C ASP A 34 -22.10 -11.12 -6.46
N GLY A 35 -21.88 -9.88 -6.87
CA GLY A 35 -21.13 -8.87 -6.11
C GLY A 35 -19.61 -9.06 -6.06
N PHE A 36 -19.03 -10.01 -6.81
CA PHE A 36 -17.59 -10.22 -6.93
C PHE A 36 -17.01 -9.67 -8.25
N PRO A 37 -15.72 -9.26 -8.27
CA PRO A 37 -15.04 -8.86 -9.51
C PRO A 37 -14.99 -10.00 -10.53
N PRO A 38 -15.10 -9.70 -11.85
CA PRO A 38 -14.97 -10.70 -12.91
C PRO A 38 -13.77 -11.64 -12.73
N LEU A 39 -14.01 -12.95 -12.85
CA LEU A 39 -12.96 -13.97 -12.88
C LEU A 39 -12.29 -13.99 -14.27
N MET A 40 -11.49 -12.96 -14.58
CA MET A 40 -10.74 -12.85 -15.84
C MET A 40 -9.24 -13.04 -15.59
N SER A 41 -8.61 -13.97 -16.31
CA SER A 41 -7.17 -14.26 -16.18
C SER A 41 -6.25 -13.17 -16.72
N ASP A 42 -6.78 -12.25 -17.56
CA ASP A 42 -6.01 -11.18 -18.20
C ASP A 42 -5.92 -9.89 -17.36
N GLY A 43 -6.49 -9.87 -16.16
CA GLY A 43 -6.44 -8.74 -15.22
C GLY A 43 -7.31 -7.54 -15.60
N ARG A 44 -8.10 -7.60 -16.67
CA ARG A 44 -8.99 -6.49 -17.11
C ARG A 44 -10.29 -6.37 -16.31
N SER A 45 -10.43 -7.15 -15.24
CA SER A 45 -11.59 -7.16 -14.34
C SER A 45 -11.79 -5.87 -13.55
N ILE A 46 -10.72 -5.08 -13.36
CA ILE A 46 -10.83 -3.72 -12.85
C ILE A 46 -10.97 -2.83 -14.08
N THR A 47 -12.22 -2.64 -14.52
CA THR A 47 -12.51 -1.48 -15.36
C THR A 47 -12.10 -0.27 -14.54
N SER A 48 -10.96 0.34 -14.84
CA SER A 48 -10.70 1.70 -14.37
C SER A 48 -11.88 2.51 -14.86
N THR A 49 -12.76 2.88 -13.93
CA THR A 49 -13.98 3.61 -14.24
C THR A 49 -13.69 5.09 -14.39
N TRP A 50 -12.41 5.49 -14.33
CA TRP A 50 -11.94 6.86 -14.44
C TRP A 50 -12.67 7.57 -15.58
N GLN A 51 -13.67 8.37 -15.20
CA GLN A 51 -14.42 9.22 -16.09
C GLN A 51 -13.80 10.62 -15.99
N PRO A 52 -13.62 11.34 -17.11
CA PRO A 52 -13.18 12.73 -17.05
C PRO A 52 -14.11 13.57 -16.17
N GLU A 53 -13.56 14.43 -15.32
CA GLU A 53 -14.33 15.32 -14.42
C GLU A 53 -15.39 16.16 -15.17
N SER A 54 -15.15 16.48 -16.44
CA SER A 54 -16.12 17.19 -17.28
C SER A 54 -17.39 16.38 -17.56
N THR A 55 -17.27 15.06 -17.70
CA THR A 55 -18.41 14.15 -17.90
C THR A 55 -19.23 14.01 -16.61
N ILE A 56 -18.56 13.82 -15.48
CA ILE A 56 -19.19 13.78 -14.14
C ILE A 56 -19.91 15.10 -13.85
N ASN A 57 -19.30 16.23 -14.17
CA ASN A 57 -19.93 17.53 -13.98
C ASN A 57 -21.18 17.70 -14.87
N ASN A 58 -21.12 17.28 -16.14
CA ASN A 58 -22.29 17.29 -17.02
C ASN A 58 -23.41 16.40 -16.48
N ASP A 59 -23.08 15.28 -15.84
CA ASP A 59 -24.05 14.40 -15.19
C ASP A 59 -24.68 15.06 -13.97
N ILE A 60 -23.91 15.75 -13.13
CA ILE A 60 -24.43 16.53 -12.01
C ILE A 60 -25.42 17.60 -12.51
N ILE A 61 -25.07 18.30 -13.59
CA ILE A 61 -25.93 19.34 -14.19
C ILE A 61 -27.23 18.72 -14.71
N ARG A 62 -27.15 17.60 -15.44
CA ARG A 62 -28.31 16.91 -16.01
C ARG A 62 -29.21 16.26 -14.96
N ALA A 63 -28.62 15.58 -13.97
CA ALA A 63 -29.36 14.85 -12.94
C ALA A 63 -30.11 15.77 -11.97
N ASN A 64 -29.60 16.99 -11.75
CA ASN A 64 -30.20 17.97 -10.84
C ASN A 64 -30.95 19.10 -11.57
N ASP A 65 -31.17 18.98 -12.89
CA ASP A 65 -31.82 19.99 -13.75
C ASP A 65 -31.29 21.42 -13.52
N ILE A 66 -29.95 21.56 -13.52
CA ILE A 66 -29.29 22.84 -13.25
C ILE A 66 -29.25 23.65 -14.54
N GLN A 67 -30.03 24.74 -14.58
CA GLN A 67 -30.19 25.56 -15.78
C GLN A 67 -29.34 26.84 -15.76
N SER A 68 -28.86 27.25 -14.59
CA SER A 68 -28.12 28.51 -14.41
C SER A 68 -26.86 28.36 -13.57
N ASN A 69 -25.88 29.22 -13.85
CA ASN A 69 -24.63 29.28 -13.09
C ASN A 69 -24.82 29.55 -11.59
N TRP A 70 -25.91 30.23 -11.21
CA TRP A 70 -26.22 30.47 -9.81
C TRP A 70 -26.70 29.19 -9.12
N GLN A 71 -27.60 28.43 -9.76
CA GLN A 71 -28.06 27.12 -9.27
C GLN A 71 -26.89 26.15 -9.14
N TYR A 72 -25.97 26.14 -10.10
CA TYR A 72 -24.77 25.31 -10.04
C TYR A 72 -23.90 25.61 -8.81
N ARG A 73 -23.58 26.89 -8.60
CA ARG A 73 -22.79 27.32 -7.42
C ARG A 73 -23.51 26.99 -6.12
N ARG A 74 -24.83 27.19 -6.05
CA ARG A 74 -25.64 26.85 -4.87
C ARG A 74 -25.63 25.34 -4.60
N TYR A 75 -25.79 24.53 -5.64
CA TYR A 75 -25.74 23.08 -5.52
C TYR A 75 -24.39 22.61 -4.97
N LEU A 76 -23.29 23.10 -5.54
CA LEU A 76 -21.95 22.74 -5.07
C LEU A 76 -21.68 23.18 -3.64
N THR A 77 -22.14 24.36 -3.22
CA THR A 77 -21.92 24.80 -1.83
C THR A 77 -22.75 24.02 -0.82
N GLN A 78 -23.97 23.63 -1.18
CA GLN A 78 -24.85 22.84 -0.32
C GLN A 78 -24.40 21.37 -0.23
N ASN A 79 -23.94 20.78 -1.33
CA ASN A 79 -23.62 19.35 -1.43
C ASN A 79 -22.10 19.07 -1.53
N ALA A 80 -21.24 20.07 -1.22
CA ALA A 80 -19.78 19.95 -1.37
C ALA A 80 -19.20 18.69 -0.71
N LYS A 81 -19.64 18.40 0.52
CA LYS A 81 -19.13 17.25 1.29
C LYS A 81 -19.49 15.92 0.64
N GLU A 82 -20.70 15.81 0.13
CA GLU A 82 -21.20 14.59 -0.53
C GLU A 82 -20.49 14.37 -1.86
N VAL A 83 -20.32 15.44 -2.66
CA VAL A 83 -19.60 15.37 -3.95
C VAL A 83 -18.14 14.97 -3.72
N MET A 84 -17.47 15.55 -2.73
CA MET A 84 -16.09 15.16 -2.38
C MET A 84 -16.01 13.70 -1.92
N GLN A 85 -16.95 13.27 -1.07
CA GLN A 85 -16.99 11.89 -0.58
C GLN A 85 -17.24 10.89 -1.70
N TYR A 86 -18.17 11.19 -2.61
CA TYR A 86 -18.47 10.38 -3.78
C TYR A 86 -17.24 10.28 -4.69
N ASN A 87 -16.65 11.41 -5.10
CA ASN A 87 -15.47 11.40 -5.97
C ASN A 87 -14.30 10.63 -5.36
N PHE A 88 -14.04 10.80 -4.06
CA PHE A 88 -12.98 10.08 -3.35
C PHE A 88 -13.21 8.57 -3.38
N ARG A 89 -14.46 8.16 -3.16
CA ARG A 89 -14.88 6.77 -3.05
C ARG A 89 -14.81 6.04 -4.38
N GLU A 90 -15.31 6.65 -5.44
CA GLU A 90 -15.24 6.08 -6.79
C GLU A 90 -13.78 6.03 -7.26
N SER A 91 -12.99 7.08 -7.01
CA SER A 91 -11.54 7.08 -7.30
C SER A 91 -10.80 5.98 -6.54
N SER A 92 -11.18 5.70 -5.30
CA SER A 92 -10.57 4.66 -4.46
C SER A 92 -10.83 3.24 -4.98
N ASN A 93 -11.90 3.02 -5.75
CA ASN A 93 -12.15 1.74 -6.42
C ASN A 93 -11.35 1.61 -7.73
N ASP A 94 -10.97 2.73 -8.35
CA ASP A 94 -10.24 2.77 -9.62
C ASP A 94 -8.74 2.54 -9.47
N ILE A 95 -8.14 2.99 -8.36
CA ILE A 95 -6.83 2.54 -7.94
C ILE A 95 -6.99 1.14 -7.34
N GLY A 96 -6.94 0.12 -8.19
CA GLY A 96 -6.97 -1.32 -7.85
C GLY A 96 -5.82 -1.81 -6.97
N TYR A 97 -5.41 -1.02 -5.98
CA TYR A 97 -4.24 -1.24 -5.15
C TYR A 97 -4.54 -0.91 -3.68
N TYR A 98 -5.38 -1.72 -3.05
CA TYR A 98 -5.62 -1.65 -1.59
C TYR A 98 -4.85 -2.72 -0.80
N LYS A 99 -4.52 -3.87 -1.41
CA LYS A 99 -3.74 -4.96 -0.79
C LYS A 99 -3.04 -5.79 -1.86
N ARG A 100 -1.74 -6.06 -1.72
CA ARG A 100 -1.11 -7.08 -2.58
C ARG A 100 -1.45 -8.47 -2.03
N PRO A 101 -1.59 -9.50 -2.89
CA PRO A 101 -1.71 -10.89 -2.46
C PRO A 101 -0.53 -11.37 -1.59
N ILE A 102 0.64 -10.72 -1.67
CA ILE A 102 1.76 -11.00 -0.76
C ILE A 102 1.53 -10.45 0.66
N ASP A 103 0.64 -9.48 0.84
CA ASP A 103 0.39 -8.87 2.16
C ASP A 103 -0.66 -9.65 2.97
N VAL A 104 -1.20 -10.77 2.44
CA VAL A 104 -2.11 -11.67 3.17
C VAL A 104 -1.39 -12.97 3.55
N VAL A 105 -1.29 -13.21 4.85
CA VAL A 105 -0.83 -14.49 5.41
C VAL A 105 -1.90 -15.56 5.19
N ASP A 106 -1.48 -16.75 4.75
CA ASP A 106 -2.36 -17.91 4.61
C ASP A 106 -2.83 -18.38 5.99
N ILE A 107 -4.12 -18.18 6.28
CA ILE A 107 -4.74 -18.49 7.59
C ILE A 107 -4.90 -20.01 7.77
N GLN A 108 -4.90 -20.80 6.68
CA GLN A 108 -5.16 -22.24 6.75
C GLN A 108 -3.91 -23.07 7.03
N SER A 109 -2.74 -22.62 6.61
CA SER A 109 -1.51 -23.42 6.72
C SER A 109 -0.74 -23.22 8.03
N ASN A 110 -1.17 -22.30 8.91
CA ASN A 110 -0.45 -21.92 10.14
C ASN A 110 1.03 -21.52 9.89
N LEU A 111 1.38 -21.24 8.63
CA LEU A 111 2.70 -20.86 8.17
C LEU A 111 2.65 -19.39 7.79
N VAL A 112 3.40 -18.57 8.52
CA VAL A 112 3.63 -17.17 8.16
C VAL A 112 4.63 -17.14 7.00
N SER A 113 4.15 -17.41 5.79
CA SER A 113 4.89 -17.30 4.55
C SER A 113 4.22 -16.22 3.70
N GLY A 114 4.94 -15.15 3.40
CA GLY A 114 4.42 -14.06 2.57
C GLY A 114 4.63 -12.66 3.13
N ILE A 115 4.95 -12.48 4.42
CA ILE A 115 5.24 -11.14 4.98
C ILE A 115 6.35 -10.49 4.14
N SER A 116 5.93 -9.58 3.28
CA SER A 116 6.81 -8.78 2.46
C SER A 116 7.51 -7.82 3.41
N ASN A 117 8.75 -8.14 3.81
CA ASN A 117 9.67 -7.21 4.47
C ASN A 117 10.08 -6.12 3.48
N THR A 118 9.11 -5.35 3.00
CA THR A 118 9.31 -4.17 2.16
C THR A 118 9.03 -2.94 3.01
N PRO A 119 10.03 -2.06 3.21
CA PRO A 119 11.33 -2.03 2.53
C PRO A 119 12.32 -3.12 3.00
N TYR A 120 13.07 -3.69 2.05
CA TYR A 120 14.09 -4.71 2.35
C TYR A 120 15.20 -4.11 3.20
N LYS A 121 15.38 -4.66 4.40
CA LYS A 121 16.43 -4.24 5.33
C LYS A 121 17.66 -5.12 5.15
N PHE A 122 18.76 -4.54 4.71
CA PHE A 122 20.06 -5.20 4.66
C PHE A 122 20.59 -5.46 6.08
N ASN A 123 21.17 -6.63 6.31
CA ASN A 123 21.62 -7.02 7.64
C ASN A 123 22.98 -6.42 8.02
N SER A 124 23.83 -6.13 7.03
CA SER A 124 25.15 -5.55 7.24
C SER A 124 25.61 -4.78 6.00
N VAL A 125 26.69 -3.99 6.14
CA VAL A 125 27.33 -3.30 5.01
C VAL A 125 27.87 -4.28 3.96
N LEU A 126 28.17 -5.53 4.37
CA LEU A 126 28.66 -6.60 3.52
C LEU A 126 27.55 -7.45 2.89
N ASP A 127 26.27 -7.12 3.17
CA ASP A 127 25.13 -7.85 2.66
C ASP A 127 24.90 -7.50 1.17
N ASN A 128 25.21 -8.45 0.29
CA ASN A 128 25.09 -8.30 -1.17
C ASN A 128 23.79 -8.89 -1.74
N THR A 129 22.79 -9.13 -0.89
CA THR A 129 21.48 -9.64 -1.33
C THR A 129 20.78 -8.69 -2.29
N LYS A 130 20.14 -9.23 -3.32
CA LYS A 130 19.42 -8.44 -4.34
C LYS A 130 17.92 -8.69 -4.19
N PRO A 131 17.21 -7.89 -3.38
CA PRO A 131 15.77 -8.05 -3.21
C PRO A 131 15.03 -7.71 -4.51
N LEU A 132 13.75 -8.08 -4.55
CA LEU A 132 12.87 -7.77 -5.68
C LEU A 132 12.89 -6.26 -5.97
N GLY A 133 13.12 -5.88 -7.24
CA GLY A 133 13.22 -4.48 -7.65
C GLY A 133 14.59 -3.82 -7.38
N TYR A 134 15.63 -4.59 -7.04
CA TYR A 134 16.99 -4.06 -6.92
C TYR A 134 17.49 -3.52 -8.27
N ILE A 135 17.73 -2.21 -8.33
CA ILE A 135 18.35 -1.53 -9.48
C ILE A 135 19.82 -1.26 -9.16
N SER A 136 20.72 -1.67 -10.06
CA SER A 136 22.15 -1.35 -10.03
C SER A 136 22.47 -0.20 -11.00
N SER A 137 23.31 0.73 -10.57
CA SER A 137 23.93 1.74 -11.41
C SER A 137 25.43 1.83 -11.11
N ASP A 138 26.23 2.31 -12.06
CA ASP A 138 27.67 2.50 -11.92
C ASP A 138 28.05 3.35 -10.69
N LEU A 139 27.33 4.45 -10.47
CA LEU A 139 27.48 5.35 -9.33
C LEU A 139 27.16 4.65 -8.01
N LYS A 140 26.09 3.83 -7.99
CA LYS A 140 25.67 3.07 -6.81
C LYS A 140 26.72 2.03 -6.43
N GLU A 141 27.20 1.25 -7.40
CA GLU A 141 28.21 0.22 -7.15
C GLU A 141 29.53 0.85 -6.68
N THR A 142 29.93 1.99 -7.27
CA THR A 142 31.12 2.74 -6.83
C THR A 142 31.00 3.26 -5.40
N TYR A 143 29.81 3.73 -5.01
CA TYR A 143 29.56 4.18 -3.64
C TYR A 143 29.59 3.03 -2.64
N LEU A 144 28.83 1.95 -2.90
CA LEU A 144 28.70 0.82 -1.98
C LEU A 144 30.05 0.11 -1.75
N THR A 145 30.87 -0.05 -2.79
CA THR A 145 32.20 -0.64 -2.68
C THR A 145 33.15 0.18 -1.81
N ARG A 146 33.09 1.52 -1.88
CA ARG A 146 33.86 2.43 -1.01
C ARG A 146 33.43 2.33 0.46
N GLU A 147 32.13 2.22 0.72
CA GLU A 147 31.59 2.04 2.06
C GLU A 147 31.99 0.68 2.65
N GLN A 148 31.89 -0.40 1.86
CA GLN A 148 32.35 -1.74 2.25
C GLN A 148 33.84 -1.78 2.59
N LEU A 149 34.68 -1.11 1.79
CA LEU A 149 36.10 -1.00 2.06
C LEU A 149 36.37 -0.21 3.34
N SER A 150 35.65 0.89 3.55
CA SER A 150 35.80 1.74 4.73
C SER A 150 35.37 1.02 6.02
N ALA A 151 34.29 0.25 5.97
CA ALA A 151 33.84 -0.59 7.08
C ALA A 151 34.84 -1.70 7.47
N ARG A 152 35.75 -2.09 6.56
CA ARG A 152 36.82 -3.07 6.83
C ARG A 152 38.12 -2.45 7.31
N LYS A 153 38.19 -1.12 7.46
CA LYS A 153 39.38 -0.47 8.01
C LYS A 153 39.53 -0.85 9.48
N ILE A 154 40.48 -1.74 9.76
CA ILE A 154 40.91 -2.09 11.11
C ILE A 154 42.28 -1.46 11.31
N SER A 155 42.46 -0.70 12.39
CA SER A 155 43.79 -0.24 12.79
C SER A 155 44.48 -1.41 13.49
N PRO A 156 45.62 -1.91 12.97
CA PRO A 156 46.36 -2.94 13.67
C PRO A 156 46.84 -2.38 15.02
N VAL A 157 46.44 -3.03 16.10
CA VAL A 157 46.97 -2.76 17.44
C VAL A 157 48.11 -3.75 17.67
N ILE A 158 49.35 -3.25 17.67
CA ILE A 158 50.51 -4.03 18.08
C ILE A 158 50.58 -3.96 19.60
N THR A 159 50.41 -5.10 20.26
CA THR A 159 50.62 -5.19 21.71
C THR A 159 52.12 -5.13 22.03
N GLN A 160 52.48 -4.59 23.20
CA GLN A 160 53.88 -4.54 23.67
C GLN A 160 54.56 -5.92 23.57
N GLU A 161 53.82 -6.99 23.89
CA GLU A 161 54.29 -8.38 23.82
C GLU A 161 54.64 -8.82 22.39
N GLN A 162 53.82 -8.45 21.41
CA GLN A 162 54.08 -8.73 20.00
C GLN A 162 55.28 -7.94 19.48
N LEU A 163 55.46 -6.69 19.93
CA LEU A 163 56.60 -5.86 19.56
C LEU A 163 57.92 -6.42 20.10
N LEU A 164 57.92 -6.91 21.35
CA LEU A 164 59.09 -7.53 21.97
C LEU A 164 59.45 -8.89 21.34
N LYS A 165 58.48 -9.62 20.77
CA LYS A 165 58.73 -10.88 20.02
C LYS A 165 59.26 -10.66 18.60
N MET A 166 59.21 -9.44 18.08
CA MET A 166 59.68 -9.09 16.73
C MET A 166 61.12 -8.55 16.71
N GLN A 167 61.75 -8.33 17.87
CA GLN A 167 63.19 -8.05 18.02
C GLN A 167 63.99 -9.35 18.12
#